data_AF-A0A656K776-F1
#
_entry.id   AF-A0A656K776-F1
#
_cell.length_a   1.000
_cell.length_b   1.000
_cell.length_c   1.000
_cell.angle_alpha   90.00
_cell.angle_beta   90.00
_cell.angle_gamma   90.00
#
_symmetry.space_group_name_H-M   'P 1'
#
loop_
_entity.id
_entity.type
_entity.pdbx_description
1 polymer ?
#
loop_
_entity_poly.entity_id
_entity_poly.type
_entity_poly.pdbx_seq_one_letter_code
_entity_poly.pdbx_strand_id
1 'polypeptide(L)'
;RANYGQATLADAHAFQAFDTFGSVKLVVSFECRLLEAGLTRVVTETRVHCLDKHALRRFTPYWYVIRPVSGIIRRRMLKVIARECRDPRL
;
A
#
# COMPACT_ATOMS: atom_id res chain seq x y z
N ARG A 1 21.42 5.90 6.77
CA ARG A 1 20.21 5.17 6.28
C ARG A 1 19.40 6.17 5.45
N ALA A 2 19.06 5.86 4.19
CA ALA A 2 18.15 6.73 3.45
C ALA A 2 16.75 6.61 4.08
N ASN A 3 16.19 7.71 4.58
CA ASN A 3 14.83 7.75 5.11
C ASN A 3 13.78 7.92 3.99
N TYR A 4 14.22 8.09 2.74
CA TYR A 4 13.38 8.25 1.54
C TYR A 4 12.28 9.32 1.69
N GLY A 5 12.53 10.35 2.51
CA GLY A 5 11.55 11.41 2.78
C GLY A 5 10.36 10.99 3.66
N GLN A 6 10.45 9.86 4.38
CA GLN A 6 9.40 9.42 5.30
C GLN A 6 9.40 10.24 6.59
N ALA A 7 8.21 10.71 6.99
CA ALA A 7 7.99 11.33 8.28
C ALA A 7 7.67 10.27 9.34
N THR A 8 8.28 10.38 10.53
CA THR A 8 7.94 9.54 11.68
C THR A 8 6.80 10.17 12.45
N LEU A 9 5.70 9.45 12.61
CA LEU A 9 4.50 9.89 13.31
C LEU A 9 4.18 8.91 14.44
N ALA A 10 3.68 9.42 15.57
CA ALA A 10 3.47 8.63 16.78
C ALA A 10 2.27 7.67 16.66
N ASP A 11 1.19 8.10 16.01
CA ASP A 11 -0.07 7.36 15.97
C ASP A 11 -0.96 7.74 14.77
N ALA A 12 -2.16 7.16 14.73
CA ALA A 12 -3.15 7.41 13.71
C ALA A 12 -3.71 8.84 13.74
N HIS A 13 -3.82 9.47 14.91
CA HIS A 13 -4.32 10.84 15.01
C HIS A 13 -3.29 11.84 14.44
N ALA A 14 -2.01 11.64 14.75
CA ALA A 14 -0.90 12.37 14.15
C ALA A 14 -0.85 12.18 12.63
N PHE A 15 -1.10 10.96 12.13
CA PHE A 15 -1.23 10.71 10.69
C PHE A 15 -2.41 11.45 10.05
N GLN A 16 -3.56 11.49 10.72
CA GLN A 16 -4.72 12.24 10.24
C GLN A 16 -4.44 13.75 10.20
N ALA A 17 -3.85 14.31 11.25
CA ALA A 17 -3.53 15.73 11.36
C ALA A 17 -2.32 16.19 10.52
N PHE A 18 -1.51 15.26 10.01
CA PHE A 18 -0.32 15.61 9.23
C PHE A 18 -0.66 16.40 7.96
N ASP A 19 -0.12 17.61 7.82
CA ASP A 19 -0.42 18.53 6.71
C ASP A 19 0.83 19.28 6.17
N THR A 20 1.95 18.57 6.04
CA THR A 20 3.19 19.21 5.56
C THR A 20 3.15 19.43 4.05
N PHE A 21 3.35 20.68 3.61
CA PHE A 21 3.39 21.04 2.20
C PHE A 21 4.36 20.16 1.39
N GLY A 22 3.94 19.76 0.19
CA GLY A 22 4.67 18.91 -0.72
C GLY A 22 4.67 17.42 -0.33
N SER A 23 3.98 17.05 0.74
CA SER A 23 3.98 15.67 1.25
C SER A 23 2.79 14.85 0.74
N VAL A 24 2.93 13.53 0.87
CA VAL A 24 1.94 12.55 0.43
C VAL A 24 1.69 11.55 1.56
N LYS A 25 0.42 11.31 1.88
CA LYS A 25 0.01 10.23 2.78
C LYS A 25 -0.17 8.95 1.96
N LEU A 26 0.35 7.84 2.47
CA LEU A 26 0.24 6.53 1.83
C LEU A 26 -0.22 5.50 2.86
N VAL A 27 -1.22 4.70 2.49
CA VAL A 27 -1.71 3.58 3.29
C VAL A 27 -1.72 2.32 2.42
N VAL A 28 -1.26 1.21 2.97
CA VAL A 28 -1.44 -0.12 2.37
C VAL A 28 -2.36 -0.92 3.26
N SER A 29 -3.42 -1.48 2.69
CA SER A 29 -4.36 -2.34 3.42
C SER A 29 -4.45 -3.73 2.80
N PHE A 30 -4.72 -4.71 3.65
CA PHE A 30 -5.07 -6.08 3.27
C PHE A 30 -6.48 -6.36 3.76
N GLU A 31 -7.35 -6.79 2.86
CA GLU A 31 -8.70 -7.21 3.18
C GLU A 31 -8.81 -8.71 2.90
N CYS A 32 -9.24 -9.47 3.91
CA CYS A 32 -9.53 -10.90 3.78
C CYS A 32 -11.04 -11.08 3.89
N ARG A 33 -11.66 -11.59 2.83
CA ARG A 33 -13.11 -11.84 2.78
C ARG A 33 -13.38 -13.31 2.51
N LEU A 34 -14.06 -13.97 3.44
CA LEU A 34 -14.56 -15.33 3.24
C LEU A 34 -15.61 -15.31 2.11
N LEU A 35 -15.42 -16.17 1.11
CA LEU A 35 -16.39 -16.34 0.03
C LEU A 35 -17.27 -17.57 0.27
N GLU A 36 -16.65 -18.67 0.69
CA GLU A 36 -17.30 -19.94 1.06
C GLU A 36 -16.35 -20.74 1.96
N ALA A 37 -16.81 -21.87 2.50
CA ALA A 37 -15.98 -22.73 3.34
C ALA A 37 -14.69 -23.15 2.61
N GLY A 38 -13.54 -22.80 3.18
CA GLY A 38 -12.23 -23.09 2.60
C GLY A 38 -11.77 -22.13 1.48
N LEU A 39 -12.55 -21.10 1.13
CA LEU A 39 -12.19 -20.11 0.12
C LEU A 39 -12.24 -18.68 0.69
N THR A 40 -11.06 -18.05 0.78
CA THR A 40 -10.92 -16.65 1.17
C THR A 40 -10.33 -15.83 0.04
N ARG A 41 -10.96 -14.71 -0.28
CA ARG A 41 -10.40 -13.69 -1.19
C ARG A 41 -9.56 -12.71 -0.38
N VAL A 42 -8.30 -12.56 -0.78
CA VAL A 42 -7.39 -11.55 -0.22
C VAL A 42 -7.18 -10.44 -1.24
N VAL A 43 -7.42 -9.20 -0.82
CA VAL A 43 -7.19 -7.99 -1.63
C VAL A 43 -6.13 -7.14 -0.95
N THR A 44 -5.17 -6.63 -1.74
CA THR A 44 -4.22 -5.61 -1.28
C THR A 44 -4.50 -4.30 -2.01
N GLU A 45 -4.60 -3.20 -1.28
CA GLU A 45 -4.86 -1.88 -1.83
C GLU A 45 -3.81 -0.88 -1.32
N THR A 46 -3.33 -0.01 -2.20
CA THR A 46 -2.46 1.12 -1.85
C THR A 46 -3.23 2.40 -2.12
N ARG A 47 -3.55 3.14 -1.07
CA ARG A 47 -4.22 4.44 -1.15
C ARG A 47 -3.19 5.53 -0.97
N VAL A 48 -3.19 6.49 -1.88
CA VAL A 48 -2.26 7.62 -1.88
C VAL A 48 -3.07 8.90 -1.88
N HIS A 49 -2.80 9.77 -0.90
CA HIS A 49 -3.42 11.07 -0.78
C HIS A 49 -2.34 12.15 -0.82
N CYS A 50 -2.30 12.90 -1.93
CA CYS A 50 -1.43 14.06 -2.07
C CYS A 50 -2.08 15.24 -1.33
N LEU A 51 -1.35 15.87 -0.41
CA LEU A 51 -1.90 16.92 0.45
C LEU A 51 -2.13 18.24 -0.30
N ASP A 52 -1.42 18.44 -1.41
CA ASP A 52 -1.53 19.63 -2.22
C ASP A 52 -1.25 19.36 -3.71
N LYS A 53 -1.53 20.37 -4.54
CA LYS A 53 -1.34 20.31 -6.00
C LYS A 53 0.12 20.15 -6.41
N HIS A 54 1.06 20.65 -5.60
CA HIS A 54 2.48 20.54 -5.88
C HIS A 54 2.99 19.12 -5.61
N ALA A 55 2.56 18.49 -4.51
CA ALA A 55 2.76 17.08 -4.24
C ALA A 55 2.18 16.21 -5.36
N LEU A 56 0.95 16.50 -5.82
CA LEU A 56 0.32 15.76 -6.91
C LEU A 56 1.14 15.85 -8.21
N ARG A 57 1.54 17.04 -8.64
CA ARG A 57 2.35 17.24 -9.87
C ARG A 57 3.66 16.46 -9.85
N ARG A 58 4.33 16.39 -8.70
CA ARG A 58 5.58 15.63 -8.54
C ARG A 58 5.32 14.13 -8.44
N PHE A 59 4.25 13.72 -7.77
CA PHE A 59 3.94 12.32 -7.52
C PHE A 59 3.38 11.62 -8.75
N THR A 60 2.57 12.28 -9.58
CA THR A 60 1.96 11.70 -10.78
C THR A 60 2.97 11.04 -11.73
N PRO A 61 4.02 11.71 -12.23
CA PRO A 61 4.97 11.08 -13.15
C PRO A 61 5.72 9.92 -12.48
N TYR A 62 6.15 10.11 -11.23
CA TYR A 62 6.76 9.06 -10.42
C TYR A 62 5.85 7.82 -10.35
N TRP A 63 4.57 8.01 -10.03
CA TRP A 63 3.59 6.95 -9.90
C TRP A 63 3.41 6.15 -11.18
N TYR A 64 3.37 6.81 -12.34
CA TYR A 64 3.24 6.11 -13.63
C TYR A 64 4.44 5.20 -13.92
N VAL A 65 5.64 5.61 -13.52
CA VAL A 65 6.85 4.79 -13.67
C VAL A 65 6.83 3.58 -12.74
N ILE A 66 6.45 3.77 -11.47
CA ILE A 66 6.55 2.70 -10.46
C ILE A 66 5.36 1.73 -10.44
N ARG A 67 4.16 2.18 -10.84
CA ARG A 67 2.92 1.40 -10.80
C ARG A 67 3.01 0.04 -11.49
N PRO A 68 3.56 -0.11 -12.72
CA PRO A 68 3.59 -1.41 -13.40
C PRO A 68 4.43 -2.45 -12.64
N VAL A 69 5.65 -2.09 -12.25
CA VAL A 69 6.56 -2.98 -11.51
C VAL A 69 5.98 -3.33 -10.14
N SER A 70 5.46 -2.33 -9.42
CA SER A 70 4.80 -2.53 -8.13
C SER A 70 3.59 -3.47 -8.24
N GLY A 71 2.83 -3.39 -9.34
CA GLY A 71 1.72 -4.29 -9.63
C GLY A 71 2.14 -5.74 -9.80
N ILE A 72 3.28 -6.00 -10.47
CA ILE A 72 3.83 -7.35 -10.61
C ILE A 72 4.24 -7.91 -9.25
N ILE A 73 4.94 -7.12 -8.44
CA ILE A 73 5.38 -7.52 -7.09
C ILE A 73 4.17 -7.88 -6.22
N ARG A 74 3.15 -7.02 -6.16
CA ARG A 74 1.92 -7.28 -5.38
C ARG A 74 1.19 -8.55 -5.84
N ARG A 75 1.11 -8.79 -7.15
CA ARG A 75 0.52 -10.03 -7.68
C ARG A 75 1.33 -11.26 -7.27
N ARG A 76 2.67 -11.19 -7.30
CA ARG A 76 3.53 -12.29 -6.83
C ARG A 76 3.34 -12.55 -5.34
N MET A 77 3.32 -11.50 -4.53
CA MET A 77 3.04 -11.59 -3.09
C MET A 77 1.71 -12.29 -2.80
N LEU A 78 0.61 -11.88 -3.47
CA LEU A 78 -0.69 -12.53 -3.31
C LEU A 78 -0.68 -14.01 -3.73
N LYS A 79 0.04 -14.36 -4.81
CA LYS A 79 0.20 -15.76 -5.24
C LYS A 79 0.94 -16.60 -4.21
N VAL A 80 1.97 -16.03 -3.57
CA VAL A 80 2.70 -16.70 -2.48
C VAL A 80 1.77 -16.92 -1.30
N ILE A 81 1.08 -15.88 -0.82
CA ILE A 81 0.09 -16.00 0.27
C ILE A 81 -0.92 -17.12 -0.03
N ALA A 82 -1.49 -17.12 -1.25
CA ALA A 82 -2.44 -18.15 -1.65
C ALA A 82 -1.84 -19.57 -1.74
N ARG A 83 -0.54 -19.70 -2.01
CA ARG A 83 0.15 -20.99 -2.01
C ARG A 83 0.40 -21.47 -0.58
N GLU A 84 0.93 -20.60 0.29
CA GLU A 84 1.23 -20.96 1.68
C GLU A 84 -0.06 -21.32 2.44
N CYS A 85 -1.14 -20.56 2.28
CA CYS A 85 -2.43 -20.88 2.92
C CYS A 85 -3.11 -22.15 2.36
N ARG A 86 -2.63 -22.70 1.24
CA ARG A 86 -3.10 -23.98 0.70
C ARG A 86 -2.24 -25.15 1.11
N ASP A 87 -1.03 -24.93 1.61
CA ASP A 87 -0.16 -26.00 2.07
C ASP A 87 -0.67 -26.48 3.43
N PRO A 88 -1.18 -27.73 3.54
CA PRO A 88 -1.73 -28.25 4.80
C PRO A 88 -0.63 -28.56 5.84
N ARG A 89 0.63 -28.25 5.57
CA ARG A 89 1.77 -28.39 6.50
C ARG A 89 2.04 -27.14 7.34
N LEU A 90 1.31 -26.06 7.10
CA LEU A 90 1.19 -24.86 7.96
C LEU A 90 -0.18 -24.89 8.66
#